data_AF-A0A7K3RZ75-F1
#
_entry.id   AF-A0A7K3RZ75-F1
#
_cell.length_a   1.000
_cell.length_b   1.000
_cell.length_c   1.000
_cell.angle_alpha   90.00
_cell.angle_beta   90.00
_cell.angle_gamma   90.00
#
_symmetry.space_group_name_H-M   'P 1'
#
loop_
_entity.id
_entity.type
_entity.pdbx_description
1 polymer ?
#
loop_
_entity_poly.entity_id
_entity_poly.type
_entity_poly.pdbx_seq_one_letter_code
_entity_poly.pdbx_strand_id
1 'polypeptide(L)'
;APAPGPGSGSGSRATTEEFAEMYRGREIRGTATVVVPAGAPADDRVAVAAEPVTEIRIDGRPLHVMRRADGTYLSDVRHYESYPTLLETARAAVDELGTARLAPPAAHHM
;
A
#
# COMPACT_ATOMS: atom_id res chain seq x y z
N ALA A 1 28.34 39.11 15.32
CA ALA A 1 27.09 38.34 15.23
C ALA A 1 27.35 37.11 14.38
N PRO A 2 27.06 35.87 14.84
CA PRO A 2 27.13 34.71 13.96
C PRO A 2 25.87 34.61 13.09
N ALA A 3 26.05 34.19 11.84
CA ALA A 3 25.01 34.01 10.83
C ALA A 3 24.18 32.73 11.06
N PRO A 4 22.91 32.67 10.62
CA PRO A 4 22.11 31.47 10.69
C PRO A 4 22.56 30.45 9.62
N GLY A 5 22.88 29.23 10.03
CA GLY A 5 23.09 28.10 9.11
C GLY A 5 21.76 27.57 8.56
N PRO A 6 21.71 27.07 7.32
CA PRO A 6 20.48 26.51 6.77
C PRO A 6 20.25 25.12 7.38
N GLY A 7 19.29 25.02 8.30
CA GLY A 7 18.68 23.75 8.66
C GLY A 7 17.71 23.33 7.57
N SER A 8 18.16 22.55 6.59
CA SER A 8 17.25 21.85 5.67
C SER A 8 17.07 20.43 6.18
N GLY A 9 15.93 20.18 6.82
CA GLY A 9 15.52 18.83 7.22
C GLY A 9 15.43 17.95 5.98
N SER A 10 16.27 16.93 5.92
CA SER A 10 16.21 15.90 4.88
C SER A 10 15.05 14.96 5.22
N GLY A 11 13.85 15.30 4.76
CA GLY A 11 12.67 14.47 4.92
C GLY A 11 12.59 13.43 3.80
N SER A 12 12.34 12.16 4.16
CA SER A 12 11.87 11.15 3.21
C SER A 12 10.61 11.65 2.51
N ARG A 13 10.56 11.59 1.17
CA ARG A 13 9.37 11.96 0.41
C ARG A 13 8.45 10.75 0.31
N ALA A 14 7.29 10.81 0.93
CA ALA A 14 6.22 9.84 0.75
C ALA A 14 5.32 10.29 -0.42
N THR A 15 5.02 9.37 -1.33
CA THR A 15 3.97 9.55 -2.35
C THR A 15 2.77 8.70 -1.97
N THR A 16 1.60 9.32 -1.88
CA THR A 16 0.34 8.60 -1.65
C THR A 16 -0.44 8.52 -2.95
N GLU A 17 -0.77 7.31 -3.38
CA GLU A 17 -1.73 7.04 -4.45
C GLU A 17 -3.04 6.58 -3.83
N GLU A 18 -4.17 7.11 -4.31
CA GLU A 18 -5.51 6.75 -3.83
C GLU A 18 -6.44 6.50 -5.01
N PHE A 19 -7.36 5.55 -4.87
CA PHE A 19 -8.42 5.31 -5.85
C PHE A 19 -9.74 4.92 -5.18
N ALA A 20 -10.85 5.21 -5.87
CA ALA A 20 -12.18 4.75 -5.52
C ALA A 20 -13.04 4.61 -6.79
N GLU A 21 -13.61 3.44 -7.03
CA GLU A 21 -14.54 3.22 -8.14
C GLU A 21 -15.60 2.15 -7.83
N MET A 22 -16.62 2.07 -8.67
CA MET A 22 -17.57 0.96 -8.70
C MET A 22 -17.17 0.00 -9.82
N TYR A 23 -16.79 -1.23 -9.47
CA TYR A 23 -16.42 -2.27 -10.42
C TYR A 23 -17.36 -3.47 -10.29
N ARG A 24 -18.04 -3.83 -11.39
CA ARG A 24 -19.05 -4.91 -11.42
C ARG A 24 -20.10 -4.81 -10.31
N GLY A 25 -20.52 -3.58 -9.98
CA GLY A 25 -21.52 -3.32 -8.95
C GLY A 25 -21.00 -3.36 -7.51
N ARG A 26 -19.68 -3.46 -7.31
CA ARG A 26 -19.03 -3.45 -5.99
C ARG A 26 -18.17 -2.22 -5.81
N GLU A 27 -18.17 -1.65 -4.62
CA GLU A 27 -17.30 -0.50 -4.31
C GLU A 27 -15.89 -1.01 -4.04
N ILE A 28 -14.91 -0.47 -4.75
CA ILE A 28 -13.49 -0.71 -4.47
C ILE A 28 -12.78 0.60 -4.16
N ARG A 29 -11.95 0.58 -3.11
CA ARG A 29 -11.11 1.70 -2.70
C ARG A 29 -9.72 1.20 -2.37
N GLY A 30 -8.71 2.02 -2.56
CA GLY A 30 -7.39 1.69 -2.06
C GLY A 30 -6.46 2.88 -1.94
N THR A 31 -5.45 2.71 -1.09
CA THR A 31 -4.40 3.69 -0.82
C THR A 31 -3.03 2.99 -0.81
N ALA A 32 -2.02 3.62 -1.40
CA ALA A 32 -0.63 3.20 -1.34
C ALA A 32 0.22 4.37 -0.88
N THR A 33 0.96 4.21 0.22
CA THR A 33 1.98 5.17 0.63
C THR A 33 3.35 4.56 0.35
N VAL A 34 4.02 5.07 -0.68
CA VAL A 34 5.40 4.67 -1.03
C VAL A 34 6.36 5.68 -0.42
N VAL A 35 7.23 5.22 0.47
CA VAL A 35 8.32 6.03 1.01
C VAL A 35 9.52 5.89 0.08
N VAL A 36 9.90 6.99 -0.59
CA VAL A 36 11.11 7.02 -1.41
C VAL A 36 12.28 7.43 -0.51
N PRO A 37 13.29 6.58 -0.29
CA PRO A 37 14.46 6.97 0.48
C PRO A 37 15.18 8.12 -0.24
N ALA A 38 15.35 9.25 0.45
CA ALA A 38 16.17 10.34 -0.04
C ALA A 38 17.64 9.87 -0.03
N GLY A 39 18.27 9.81 -1.20
CA GLY A 39 19.65 9.35 -1.33
C GLY A 39 20.61 10.17 -0.46
N ALA A 40 21.25 9.51 0.51
CA ALA A 40 22.37 10.04 1.31
C ALA A 40 23.35 8.90 1.63
N PRO A 41 24.66 9.21 1.77
CA PRO A 41 25.70 8.19 1.92
C PRO A 41 25.60 7.48 3.27
N ALA A 42 26.08 6.23 3.29
CA ALA A 42 26.08 5.32 4.43
C ALA A 42 26.69 5.97 5.68
N ASP A 43 25.82 6.39 6.60
CA ASP A 43 26.14 6.51 8.02
C ASP A 43 25.45 5.32 8.70
N ASP A 44 26.16 4.63 9.58
CA ASP A 44 25.87 3.30 10.18
C ASP A 44 24.61 3.22 11.07
N ARG A 45 23.62 4.09 10.83
CA ARG A 45 22.31 4.05 11.47
C ARG A 45 21.32 3.53 10.44
N VAL A 46 20.95 2.26 10.57
CA VAL A 46 19.80 1.68 9.85
C VAL A 46 18.56 2.49 10.23
N ALA A 47 18.22 3.48 9.41
CA ALA A 47 16.92 4.10 9.46
C ALA A 47 15.92 2.98 9.13
N VAL A 48 15.10 2.58 10.10
CA VAL A 48 13.98 1.68 9.84
C VAL A 48 13.06 2.44 8.91
N ALA A 49 13.14 2.14 7.61
CA ALA A 49 12.23 2.72 6.63
C ALA A 49 10.81 2.37 7.09
N ALA A 50 9.92 3.35 7.15
CA ALA A 50 8.52 3.07 7.38
C ALA A 50 8.05 2.12 6.27
N GLU A 51 7.53 0.96 6.65
CA GLU A 51 7.02 -0.03 5.71
C GLU A 51 5.95 0.62 4.82
N PRO A 52 5.99 0.40 3.50
CA PRO A 52 4.98 0.96 2.60
C PRO A 52 3.61 0.45 3.02
N VAL A 53 2.72 1.37 3.41
CA VAL A 53 1.36 1.02 3.81
C VAL A 53 0.52 0.92 2.54
N THR A 54 -0.08 -0.24 2.31
CA THR A 54 -1.01 -0.46 1.19
C THR A 54 -2.30 -1.05 1.74
N GLU A 55 -3.43 -0.45 1.38
CA GLU A 55 -4.76 -0.88 1.83
C GLU A 55 -5.69 -0.96 0.61
N ILE A 56 -6.47 -2.05 0.54
CA ILE A 56 -7.62 -2.17 -0.36
C ILE A 56 -8.86 -2.47 0.47
N ARG A 57 -9.99 -1.87 0.12
CA ARG A 57 -11.32 -2.19 0.66
C ARG A 57 -12.29 -2.55 -0.47
N ILE A 58 -13.06 -3.61 -0.28
CA ILE A 58 -14.16 -4.03 -1.17
C ILE A 58 -15.47 -4.01 -0.36
N ASP A 59 -16.43 -3.19 -0.79
CA ASP A 59 -17.70 -2.93 -0.07
C ASP A 59 -17.46 -2.60 1.41
N GLY A 60 -16.45 -1.77 1.66
CA GLY A 60 -16.00 -1.33 2.98
C GLY A 60 -15.21 -2.36 3.80
N ARG A 61 -14.94 -3.57 3.27
CA ARG A 61 -14.19 -4.62 4.00
C ARG A 61 -12.73 -4.67 3.55
N PRO A 62 -11.76 -4.75 4.48
CA PRO A 62 -10.35 -4.76 4.14
C PRO A 62 -9.98 -6.06 3.41
N LEU A 63 -9.19 -5.92 2.34
CA LEU A 63 -8.52 -6.99 1.64
C LEU A 63 -7.03 -6.91 1.98
N HIS A 64 -6.46 -8.01 2.47
CA HIS A 64 -5.02 -8.08 2.67
C HIS A 64 -4.31 -8.12 1.32
N VAL A 65 -3.30 -7.26 1.18
CA VAL A 65 -2.47 -7.13 -0.02
C VAL A 65 -1.01 -7.14 0.38
N MET A 66 -0.20 -7.75 -0.46
CA MET A 66 1.25 -7.81 -0.29
C MET A 66 1.92 -7.20 -1.52
N ARG A 67 2.89 -6.32 -1.28
CA ARG A 67 3.74 -5.76 -2.33
C ARG A 67 4.98 -6.63 -2.50
N ARG A 68 5.25 -7.06 -3.73
CA ARG A 68 6.44 -7.83 -4.10
C ARG A 68 7.65 -6.91 -4.27
N ALA A 69 8.84 -7.50 -4.26
CA ALA A 69 10.10 -6.78 -4.46
C ALA A 69 10.21 -6.11 -5.85
N ASP A 70 9.55 -6.69 -6.86
CA ASP A 70 9.44 -6.13 -8.22
C ASP A 70 8.43 -4.97 -8.33
N GLY A 71 7.75 -4.65 -7.23
CA GLY A 71 6.76 -3.58 -7.15
C GLY A 71 5.34 -3.97 -7.53
N THR A 72 5.10 -5.22 -7.96
CA THR A 72 3.75 -5.74 -8.21
C THR A 72 3.04 -6.13 -6.90
N TYR A 73 1.75 -6.43 -7.00
CA TYR A 73 0.87 -6.68 -5.87
C TYR A 73 0.17 -8.04 -6.00
N LEU A 74 -0.06 -8.69 -4.87
CA LEU A 74 -0.89 -9.89 -4.75
C LEU A 74 -1.86 -9.72 -3.57
N SER A 75 -2.93 -10.51 -3.54
CA SER A 75 -3.93 -10.46 -2.47
C SER A 75 -4.20 -11.84 -1.89
N ASP A 76 -4.79 -11.93 -0.70
CA ASP A 76 -5.17 -13.23 -0.11
C ASP A 76 -6.16 -14.02 -0.98
N VAL A 77 -7.01 -13.32 -1.74
CA VAL A 77 -7.98 -13.94 -2.66
C VAL A 77 -7.28 -14.48 -3.92
N ARG A 78 -6.24 -13.78 -4.40
CA ARG A 78 -5.46 -14.11 -5.60
C ARG A 78 -3.96 -14.13 -5.24
N HIS A 79 -3.56 -15.12 -4.47
CA HIS A 79 -2.23 -15.13 -3.84
C HIS A 79 -1.08 -15.52 -4.79
N TYR A 80 -1.39 -16.28 -5.84
CA TYR A 80 -0.40 -16.82 -6.78
C TYR A 80 -0.29 -16.04 -8.09
N GLU A 81 -1.06 -14.97 -8.23
CA GLU A 81 -1.05 -14.08 -9.38
C GLU A 81 -0.66 -12.68 -8.94
N SER A 82 0.18 -12.00 -9.74
CA SER A 82 0.66 -10.66 -9.44
C SER A 82 0.13 -9.65 -10.44
N TYR A 83 -0.30 -8.49 -9.94
CA TYR A 83 -0.85 -7.40 -10.73
C TYR A 83 0.04 -6.16 -10.64
N PRO A 84 0.17 -5.38 -11.72
CA PRO A 84 1.08 -4.24 -11.72
C PRO A 84 0.56 -3.05 -10.89
N THR A 85 -0.75 -3.00 -10.58
CA THR A 85 -1.35 -1.93 -9.77
C THR A 85 -2.27 -2.45 -8.66
N LEU A 86 -2.47 -1.66 -7.60
CA LEU A 86 -3.48 -1.96 -6.58
C LEU A 86 -4.91 -1.99 -7.16
N LEU A 87 -5.21 -1.14 -8.15
CA LEU A 87 -6.52 -1.12 -8.80
C LEU A 87 -6.81 -2.43 -9.53
N GLU A 88 -5.85 -2.95 -10.30
CA GLU A 88 -6.00 -4.26 -10.96
C GLU A 88 -6.08 -5.40 -9.95
N THR A 89 -5.34 -5.31 -8.85
CA THR A 89 -5.45 -6.26 -7.73
C THR A 89 -6.87 -6.27 -7.15
N ALA A 90 -7.46 -5.09 -6.92
CA ALA A 90 -8.85 -4.98 -6.43
C ALA A 90 -9.87 -5.55 -7.42
N ARG A 91 -9.73 -5.25 -8.72
CA ARG A 91 -10.62 -5.77 -9.76
C ARG A 91 -10.52 -7.29 -9.86
N ALA A 92 -9.31 -7.84 -9.85
CA ALA A 92 -9.10 -9.28 -9.88
C ALA A 92 -9.69 -10.00 -8.66
N ALA A 93 -9.60 -9.39 -7.47
CA ALA A 93 -10.24 -9.91 -6.27
C ALA A 93 -11.78 -9.86 -6.38
N VAL A 94 -12.36 -8.79 -6.94
CA VAL A 94 -13.81 -8.73 -7.22
C VAL A 94 -14.22 -9.84 -8.21
N ASP A 95 -13.43 -10.06 -9.25
CA ASP A 95 -13.70 -11.08 -10.25
C ASP A 95 -13.69 -12.49 -9.66
N GLU A 96 -12.77 -12.77 -8.72
CA GLU A 96 -12.71 -14.06 -8.02
C GLU A 96 -13.81 -14.24 -6.98
N LEU A 97 -14.15 -13.18 -6.24
CA LEU A 97 -15.20 -13.24 -5.22
C LEU A 97 -16.58 -13.48 -5.84
N GLY A 98 -16.83 -12.98 -7.05
CA GLY A 98 -18.17 -12.99 -7.64
C GLY A 98 -19.19 -12.35 -6.70
N THR A 99 -20.18 -13.12 -6.24
CA THR A 99 -21.22 -12.67 -5.30
C THR A 99 -20.82 -12.80 -3.82
N ALA A 100 -19.68 -13.42 -3.51
CA ALA A 100 -19.21 -13.59 -2.15
C ALA A 100 -18.65 -12.29 -1.57
N ARG A 101 -18.69 -12.20 -0.23
CA ARG A 101 -18.18 -11.04 0.53
C ARG A 101 -16.94 -11.46 1.33
N LEU A 102 -15.95 -10.56 1.39
CA LEU A 102 -14.77 -10.75 2.24
C LEU A 102 -15.20 -11.00 3.68
N ALA A 103 -14.53 -11.92 4.36
CA ALA A 103 -14.70 -12.07 5.80
C ALA A 103 -14.20 -10.81 6.54
N PRO A 104 -14.68 -10.54 7.76
CA PRO A 104 -14.01 -9.57 8.63
C PRO A 104 -12.55 -10.01 8.85
N PRO A 105 -11.61 -9.06 9.06
CA PRO A 105 -10.26 -9.41 9.44
C PRO A 105 -10.30 -10.22 10.74
N ALA A 106 -9.40 -11.20 10.87
CA ALA A 106 -9.26 -11.95 12.10
C ALA A 106 -8.96 -10.98 13.25
N ALA A 107 -9.62 -11.15 14.39
CA ALA A 107 -9.23 -10.43 15.60
C ALA A 107 -7.83 -10.92 15.97
N HIS A 108 -6.84 -10.03 15.88
CA HIS A 108 -5.53 -10.30 16.46
C HIS A 108 -5.71 -10.26 17.98
N HIS A 109 -5.88 -11.43 18.60
CA HIS A 109 -5.74 -11.55 20.04
C HIS A 109 -4.29 -11.23 20.38
N MET A 110 -4.09 -10.04 20.96
CA MET A 110 -2.83 -9.57 21.52
C MET A 110 -2.81 -9.85 23.03
#